data_AF-A0A1V2Q2W7-F1
#
_entry.id   AF-A0A1V2Q2W7-F1
#
_cell.length_a   1.000
_cell.length_b   1.000
_cell.length_c   1.000
_cell.angle_alpha   90.00
_cell.angle_beta   90.00
_cell.angle_gamma   90.00
#
_symmetry.space_group_name_H-M   'P 1'
#
loop_
_entity.id
_entity.type
_entity.pdbx_description
1 polymer ?
#
loop_
_entity_poly.entity_id
_entity_poly.type
_entity_poly.pdbx_seq_one_letter_code
_entity_poly.pdbx_strand_id
1 'polypeptide(L)'
;MAVAVLAALTTVGCTAEKPGDPGPAGQTSATSTSTSTTSANTSRPQELKLDGVDPCQVLTADQMNQLAVVESARNDSDIVKTGDVPTCDYTNNRSPRITYGVAVVTAKGIEYWQGGGNVEVQQIEVSGYPAVQLTLTGTSTLDCSVAVDVSDGQQLYVDFSPVGQESSQKQMCDNAKRAAELALVTLPTLV
;
A
#
# COMPACT_ATOMS: atom_id res chain seq x y z
N MET A 1 58.54 -13.56 -32.40
CA MET A 1 59.58 -14.61 -32.35
C MET A 1 59.03 -15.80 -31.57
N ALA A 2 59.26 -17.02 -32.08
CA ALA A 2 59.05 -18.37 -31.48
C ALA A 2 57.60 -18.71 -31.04
N VAL A 3 56.80 -19.57 -31.71
CA VAL A 3 56.95 -21.03 -32.05
C VAL A 3 57.26 -21.82 -30.77
N ALA A 4 56.43 -22.72 -30.24
CA ALA A 4 56.06 -24.05 -30.75
C ALA A 4 55.12 -24.69 -29.67
N VAL A 5 54.08 -25.53 -29.86
CA VAL A 5 53.90 -26.84 -30.56
C VAL A 5 53.31 -27.86 -29.55
N LEU A 6 52.19 -28.50 -29.94
CA LEU A 6 51.72 -29.90 -29.70
C LEU A 6 51.72 -30.48 -28.26
N ALA A 7 50.95 -31.48 -27.83
CA ALA A 7 50.11 -32.54 -28.41
C ALA A 7 49.25 -33.11 -27.24
N ALA A 8 47.97 -33.47 -27.42
CA ALA A 8 47.44 -34.79 -27.81
C ALA A 8 47.38 -35.89 -26.70
N LEU A 9 46.12 -36.25 -26.37
CA LEU A 9 45.52 -37.57 -26.09
C LEU A 9 45.82 -38.41 -24.81
N THR A 10 44.68 -38.78 -24.19
CA THR A 10 44.28 -40.07 -23.57
C THR A 10 44.90 -40.53 -22.25
N THR A 11 44.06 -40.89 -21.27
CA THR A 11 43.71 -42.28 -20.91
C THR A 11 42.84 -42.35 -19.63
N VAL A 12 42.08 -43.44 -19.54
CA VAL A 12 41.10 -43.80 -18.50
C VAL A 12 41.78 -44.20 -17.19
N GLY A 13 41.13 -43.93 -16.05
CA GLY A 13 41.56 -44.43 -14.74
C GLY A 13 40.43 -44.40 -13.70
N CYS A 14 39.57 -45.42 -13.70
CA CYS A 14 38.66 -45.73 -12.60
C CYS A 14 39.46 -46.18 -11.37
N THR A 15 39.07 -45.75 -10.17
CA THR A 15 39.39 -46.46 -8.92
C THR A 15 38.14 -46.53 -8.06
N ALA A 16 37.93 -47.73 -7.52
CA ALA A 16 36.71 -48.23 -6.94
C ALA A 16 36.46 -47.76 -5.50
N GLU A 17 35.17 -47.49 -5.25
CA GLU A 17 34.31 -47.95 -4.16
C GLU A 17 34.81 -47.90 -2.69
N LYS A 18 34.10 -47.09 -1.90
CA LYS A 18 33.81 -47.39 -0.49
C LYS A 18 32.27 -47.46 -0.32
N PRO A 19 31.71 -48.56 0.20
CA PRO A 19 30.27 -48.67 0.43
C PRO A 19 29.85 -47.98 1.74
N GLY A 20 28.70 -47.31 1.71
CA GLY A 20 28.04 -46.71 2.86
C GLY A 20 26.56 -46.44 2.56
N ASP A 21 25.76 -47.48 2.73
CA ASP A 21 24.33 -47.53 3.07
C ASP A 21 23.36 -46.44 2.55
N PRO A 22 22.55 -46.71 1.49
CA PRO A 22 21.38 -45.91 1.17
C PRO A 22 20.11 -46.51 1.81
N GLY A 23 19.54 -45.79 2.77
CA GLY A 23 18.14 -45.98 3.18
C GLY A 23 17.17 -45.71 2.00
N PRO A 24 15.93 -46.21 2.05
CA PRO A 24 15.06 -46.26 0.87
C PRO A 24 14.70 -44.86 0.36
N ALA A 25 15.19 -44.50 -0.82
CA ALA A 25 14.71 -43.34 -1.58
C ALA A 25 13.36 -43.67 -2.21
N GLY A 26 12.30 -43.45 -1.45
CA GLY A 26 10.92 -43.49 -1.94
C GLY A 26 10.51 -42.18 -2.61
N GLN A 27 10.19 -42.27 -3.90
CA GLN A 27 9.18 -41.51 -4.67
C GLN A 27 9.19 -39.97 -4.69
N THR A 28 9.37 -39.47 -5.91
CA THR A 28 8.77 -38.29 -6.55
C THR A 28 7.58 -37.64 -5.82
N SER A 29 7.73 -36.37 -5.47
CA SER A 29 6.73 -35.33 -5.73
C SER A 29 7.37 -33.94 -5.63
N ALA A 30 7.15 -33.15 -6.67
CA ALA A 30 7.46 -31.74 -6.73
C ALA A 30 6.56 -30.93 -5.77
N THR A 31 6.94 -29.67 -5.53
CA THR A 31 6.19 -28.63 -4.78
C THR A 31 6.51 -28.68 -3.27
N SER A 32 7.02 -27.62 -2.64
CA SER A 32 6.32 -26.33 -2.53
C SER A 32 7.18 -25.11 -2.82
N THR A 33 6.80 -24.40 -3.88
CA THR A 33 6.85 -22.95 -3.94
C THR A 33 6.31 -22.40 -2.61
N SER A 34 7.11 -21.62 -1.89
CA SER A 34 6.59 -20.80 -0.80
C SER A 34 5.62 -19.80 -1.41
N THR A 35 4.34 -20.15 -1.44
CA THR A 35 3.27 -19.18 -1.59
C THR A 35 3.47 -18.20 -0.45
N SER A 36 3.85 -16.98 -0.77
CA SER A 36 3.78 -15.84 0.14
C SER A 36 2.32 -15.71 0.54
N THR A 37 1.95 -16.39 1.61
CA THR A 37 0.70 -16.16 2.33
C THR A 37 0.80 -14.72 2.81
N THR A 38 0.05 -13.84 2.17
CA THR A 38 -0.38 -12.56 2.73
C THR A 38 -0.81 -12.88 4.15
N SER A 39 0.06 -12.59 5.10
CA SER A 39 -0.19 -12.91 6.49
C SER A 39 -1.23 -11.89 6.90
N ALA A 40 -2.47 -12.35 7.08
CA ALA A 40 -3.54 -11.55 7.68
C ALA A 40 -2.92 -10.83 8.88
N ASN A 41 -2.78 -9.52 8.75
CA ASN A 41 -2.10 -8.72 9.74
C ASN A 41 -3.01 -8.71 10.98
N THR A 42 -2.73 -9.59 11.95
CA THR A 42 -3.56 -9.82 13.15
C THR A 42 -3.65 -8.60 14.07
N SER A 43 -3.02 -7.49 13.69
CA SER A 43 -3.07 -6.21 14.39
C SER A 43 -4.31 -5.39 14.09
N ARG A 44 -5.04 -5.65 12.99
CA ARG A 44 -6.24 -4.88 12.65
C ARG A 44 -7.38 -5.16 13.65
N PRO A 45 -8.12 -4.13 14.11
CA PRO A 45 -9.28 -4.32 14.97
C PRO A 45 -10.38 -5.18 14.33
N GLN A 46 -10.60 -4.99 13.02
CA GLN A 46 -11.53 -5.74 12.19
C GLN A 46 -11.11 -5.64 10.72
N GLU A 47 -11.28 -6.70 9.94
CA GLU A 47 -11.09 -6.66 8.48
C GLU A 47 -12.26 -5.92 7.80
N LEU A 48 -11.96 -4.93 6.96
CA LEU A 48 -12.93 -4.16 6.17
C LEU A 48 -12.58 -4.30 4.68
N LYS A 49 -13.35 -5.10 3.94
CA LYS A 49 -13.14 -5.31 2.51
C LYS A 49 -13.78 -4.18 1.71
N LEU A 50 -12.98 -3.49 0.91
CA LEU A 50 -13.41 -2.32 0.14
C LEU A 50 -14.05 -2.66 -1.21
N ASP A 51 -14.15 -3.95 -1.54
CA ASP A 51 -14.75 -4.42 -2.80
C ASP A 51 -16.20 -3.92 -2.94
N GLY A 52 -16.45 -3.10 -3.97
CA GLY A 52 -17.78 -2.56 -4.24
C GLY A 52 -18.19 -1.36 -3.38
N VAL A 53 -17.32 -0.89 -2.47
CA VAL A 53 -17.57 0.35 -1.70
C VAL A 53 -17.54 1.57 -2.63
N ASP A 54 -18.55 2.44 -2.49
CA ASP A 54 -18.54 3.75 -3.15
C ASP A 54 -17.71 4.74 -2.31
N PRO A 55 -16.57 5.27 -2.81
CA PRO A 55 -15.73 6.18 -2.05
C PRO A 55 -16.46 7.46 -1.62
N CYS A 56 -17.53 7.87 -2.32
CA CYS A 56 -18.33 9.04 -1.97
C CYS A 56 -19.37 8.80 -0.85
N GLN A 57 -19.51 7.56 -0.37
CA GLN A 57 -20.34 7.24 0.79
C GLN A 57 -19.52 7.06 2.07
N VAL A 58 -18.19 7.06 1.97
CA VAL A 58 -17.27 6.80 3.09
C VAL A 58 -17.30 7.91 4.14
N LEU A 59 -17.58 9.16 3.74
CA LEU A 59 -17.84 10.26 4.66
C LEU A 59 -19.31 10.67 4.59
N THR A 60 -19.99 10.61 5.74
CA THR A 60 -21.36 11.09 5.89
C THR A 60 -21.42 12.63 5.84
N ALA A 61 -22.61 13.19 5.59
CA ALA A 61 -22.80 14.64 5.59
C ALA A 61 -22.36 15.32 6.90
N ASP A 62 -22.60 14.68 8.06
CA ASP A 62 -22.17 15.20 9.36
C ASP A 62 -20.65 15.18 9.52
N GLN A 63 -19.98 14.16 8.97
CA GLN A 63 -18.51 14.08 8.96
C GLN A 63 -17.90 15.09 7.99
N MET A 64 -18.51 15.29 6.82
CA MET A 64 -18.14 16.35 5.88
C MET A 64 -18.21 17.73 6.55
N ASN A 65 -19.28 18.01 7.30
CA ASN A 65 -19.40 19.24 8.08
C ASN A 65 -18.28 19.38 9.12
N GLN A 66 -17.88 18.30 9.79
CA GLN A 66 -16.75 18.29 10.73
C GLN A 66 -15.40 18.58 10.07
N LEU A 67 -15.27 18.30 8.78
CA LEU A 67 -14.10 18.57 7.95
C LEU A 67 -14.22 19.87 7.15
N ALA A 68 -15.28 20.65 7.36
CA ALA A 68 -15.58 21.90 6.65
C ALA A 68 -15.69 21.76 5.12
N VAL A 69 -16.10 20.58 4.64
CA VAL A 69 -16.40 20.29 3.23
C VAL A 69 -17.90 20.05 3.06
N VAL A 70 -18.42 20.31 1.86
CA VAL A 70 -19.87 20.29 1.58
C VAL A 70 -20.23 19.68 0.24
N GLU A 71 -19.23 19.43 -0.61
CA GLU A 71 -19.39 18.81 -1.93
C GLU A 71 -18.56 17.53 -1.99
N SER A 72 -19.07 16.52 -2.68
CA SER A 72 -18.37 15.28 -2.96
C SER A 72 -18.49 14.97 -4.45
N ALA A 73 -17.38 14.68 -5.11
CA ALA A 73 -17.38 14.31 -6.52
C ALA A 73 -16.59 13.02 -6.72
N ARG A 74 -17.23 12.03 -7.35
CA ARG A 74 -16.54 10.79 -7.72
C ARG A 74 -15.57 11.06 -8.85
N ASN A 75 -14.38 10.52 -8.72
CA ASN A 75 -13.34 10.51 -9.74
C ASN A 75 -12.62 9.15 -9.70
N ASP A 76 -11.63 8.99 -10.55
CA ASP A 76 -10.70 7.87 -10.51
C ASP A 76 -9.28 8.42 -10.53
N SER A 77 -8.37 7.78 -9.80
CA SER A 77 -6.98 8.22 -9.68
C SER A 77 -6.02 7.03 -9.71
N ASP A 78 -4.88 7.16 -10.39
CA ASP A 78 -3.86 6.10 -10.46
C ASP A 78 -2.84 6.20 -9.29
N ILE A 79 -3.36 6.22 -8.05
CA ILE A 79 -2.57 6.50 -6.84
C ILE A 79 -1.51 5.43 -6.58
N VAL A 80 -1.82 4.16 -6.89
CA VAL A 80 -0.92 3.02 -6.65
C VAL A 80 -0.36 2.38 -7.93
N LYS A 81 -0.43 3.09 -9.07
CA LYS A 81 0.11 2.64 -10.37
C LYS A 81 -0.46 1.29 -10.83
N THR A 82 -1.76 1.10 -10.62
CA THR A 82 -2.52 -0.08 -11.04
C THR A 82 -3.67 0.26 -11.98
N GLY A 83 -3.77 1.50 -12.44
CA GLY A 83 -4.90 2.04 -13.19
C GLY A 83 -5.89 2.76 -12.29
N ASP A 84 -7.11 2.94 -12.80
CA ASP A 84 -8.17 3.72 -12.17
C ASP A 84 -8.57 3.15 -10.80
N VAL A 85 -8.19 3.83 -9.72
CA VAL A 85 -8.68 3.55 -8.37
C VAL A 85 -9.88 4.44 -8.08
N PRO A 86 -11.04 3.87 -7.68
CA PRO A 86 -12.21 4.64 -7.30
C PRO A 86 -11.88 5.60 -6.16
N THR A 87 -12.08 6.88 -6.42
CA THR A 87 -11.75 7.96 -5.50
C THR A 87 -12.93 8.94 -5.39
N CYS A 88 -13.02 9.65 -4.27
CA CYS A 88 -13.96 10.74 -4.11
C CYS A 88 -13.24 11.97 -3.57
N ASP A 89 -13.43 13.09 -4.25
CA ASP A 89 -12.97 14.39 -3.79
C ASP A 89 -14.05 15.03 -2.93
N TYR A 90 -13.77 15.20 -1.64
CA TYR A 90 -14.61 15.97 -0.73
C TYR A 90 -14.05 17.38 -0.60
N THR A 91 -14.82 18.39 -0.98
CA THR A 91 -14.33 19.76 -1.11
C THR A 91 -15.25 20.79 -0.49
N ASN A 92 -14.69 21.93 -0.13
CA ASN A 92 -15.48 23.11 0.23
C ASN A 92 -15.79 23.95 -1.01
N ASN A 93 -16.81 24.81 -0.90
CA ASN A 93 -17.24 25.71 -1.96
C ASN A 93 -16.78 27.16 -1.73
N ARG A 94 -15.68 27.36 -1.01
CA ARG A 94 -15.17 28.67 -0.58
C ARG A 94 -13.66 28.76 -0.73
N SER A 95 -13.12 29.98 -0.72
CA SER A 95 -11.68 30.22 -0.62
C SER A 95 -11.27 30.53 0.83
N PRO A 96 -10.15 29.99 1.32
CA PRO A 96 -9.27 29.03 0.66
C PRO A 96 -9.94 27.66 0.43
N ARG A 97 -9.59 27.00 -0.67
CA ARG A 97 -10.17 25.70 -1.02
C ARG A 97 -9.44 24.61 -0.25
N ILE A 98 -10.20 23.67 0.29
CA ILE A 98 -9.66 22.43 0.86
C ILE A 98 -10.29 21.25 0.13
N THR A 99 -9.46 20.23 -0.09
CA THR A 99 -9.87 18.97 -0.70
C THR A 99 -9.35 17.82 0.15
N TYR A 100 -10.21 16.83 0.36
CA TYR A 100 -9.81 15.50 0.79
C TYR A 100 -10.07 14.53 -0.35
N GLY A 101 -9.03 13.87 -0.86
CA GLY A 101 -9.19 12.72 -1.74
C GLY A 101 -9.32 11.46 -0.90
N VAL A 102 -10.39 10.69 -1.08
CA VAL A 102 -10.62 9.41 -0.39
C VAL A 102 -10.71 8.30 -1.43
N ALA A 103 -9.74 7.41 -1.43
CA ALA A 103 -9.64 6.31 -2.38
C ALA A 103 -9.84 4.95 -1.71
N VAL A 104 -10.61 4.09 -2.37
CA VAL A 104 -10.83 2.70 -1.97
C VAL A 104 -9.91 1.78 -2.79
N VAL A 105 -8.69 1.56 -2.29
CA VAL A 105 -7.68 0.79 -3.02
C VAL A 105 -7.86 -0.70 -2.73
N THR A 106 -8.21 -1.49 -3.74
CA THR A 106 -8.40 -2.95 -3.63
C THR A 106 -7.25 -3.78 -4.21
N ALA A 107 -6.27 -3.14 -4.86
CA ALA A 107 -5.22 -3.82 -5.61
C ALA A 107 -3.84 -3.88 -4.90
N LYS A 108 -3.65 -3.08 -3.84
CA LYS A 108 -2.40 -2.95 -3.09
C LYS A 108 -2.66 -2.58 -1.63
N GLY A 109 -1.99 -3.25 -0.69
CA GLY A 109 -1.99 -2.84 0.71
C GLY A 109 -0.96 -1.74 1.01
N ILE A 110 -0.84 -1.37 2.28
CA ILE A 110 0.04 -0.27 2.72
C ILE A 110 1.54 -0.55 2.47
N GLU A 111 1.93 -1.81 2.29
CA GLU A 111 3.29 -2.25 1.95
C GLU A 111 3.76 -1.69 0.61
N TYR A 112 2.84 -1.31 -0.28
CA TYR A 112 3.16 -0.65 -1.55
C TYR A 112 4.07 0.58 -1.36
N TRP A 113 3.81 1.36 -0.31
CA TRP A 113 4.53 2.61 -0.06
C TRP A 113 5.96 2.41 0.43
N GLN A 114 6.30 1.21 0.91
CA GLN A 114 7.65 0.91 1.42
C GLN A 114 8.69 0.73 0.30
N GLY A 115 8.25 0.58 -0.96
CA GLY A 115 9.10 0.32 -2.12
C GLY A 115 9.90 1.51 -2.66
N GLY A 116 9.78 2.69 -2.04
CA GLY A 116 10.45 3.93 -2.45
C GLY A 116 9.61 4.81 -3.39
N GLY A 117 10.23 5.87 -3.90
CA GLY A 117 9.55 6.92 -4.67
C GLY A 117 9.94 8.30 -4.17
N ASN A 118 9.12 9.30 -4.46
CA ASN A 118 9.25 10.67 -3.98
C ASN A 118 8.41 10.92 -2.71
N VAL A 119 8.23 9.89 -1.87
CA VAL A 119 7.52 9.98 -0.59
C VAL A 119 8.41 9.51 0.55
N GLU A 120 8.36 10.25 1.66
CA GLU A 120 8.81 9.78 2.96
C GLU A 120 7.64 9.09 3.67
N VAL A 121 7.93 7.94 4.27
CA VAL A 121 6.92 7.04 4.86
C VAL A 121 7.15 6.92 6.36
N GLN A 122 6.13 7.29 7.13
CA GLN A 122 6.12 7.14 8.59
C GLN A 122 5.05 6.14 9.00
N GLN A 123 5.41 5.09 9.72
CA GLN A 123 4.44 4.17 10.32
C GLN A 123 3.68 4.86 11.45
N ILE A 124 2.36 4.75 11.41
CA ILE A 124 1.43 5.32 12.39
C ILE A 124 0.28 4.34 12.66
N GLU A 125 -0.64 4.76 13.53
CA GLU A 125 -1.89 4.06 13.79
C GLU A 125 -3.07 5.03 13.65
N VAL A 126 -4.17 4.54 13.08
CA VAL A 126 -5.43 5.28 12.91
C VAL A 126 -6.57 4.43 13.45
N SER A 127 -7.19 4.86 14.54
CA SER A 127 -8.30 4.12 15.19
C SER A 127 -7.98 2.63 15.46
N GLY A 128 -6.75 2.30 15.84
CA GLY A 128 -6.29 0.92 16.06
C GLY A 128 -5.81 0.18 14.81
N TYR A 129 -6.02 0.73 13.61
CA TYR A 129 -5.53 0.13 12.37
C TYR A 129 -4.08 0.54 12.08
N PRO A 130 -3.23 -0.41 11.64
CA PRO A 130 -1.92 -0.06 11.09
C PRO A 130 -2.09 0.90 9.91
N ALA A 131 -1.23 1.89 9.82
CA ALA A 131 -1.28 2.86 8.75
C ALA A 131 0.11 3.43 8.45
N VAL A 132 0.22 4.09 7.31
CA VAL A 132 1.40 4.89 6.96
C VAL A 132 0.97 6.31 6.62
N GLN A 133 1.71 7.27 7.14
CA GLN A 133 1.67 8.66 6.74
C GLN A 133 2.70 8.88 5.63
N LEU A 134 2.29 9.59 4.58
CA LEU A 134 3.06 9.83 3.38
C LEU A 134 3.20 11.33 3.18
N THR A 135 4.44 11.77 3.00
CA THR A 135 4.77 13.17 2.70
C THR A 135 5.72 13.23 1.53
N LEU A 136 5.53 14.18 0.61
CA LEU A 136 6.40 14.29 -0.55
C LEU A 136 7.84 14.68 -0.14
N THR A 137 8.82 14.03 -0.75
CA THR A 137 10.23 14.38 -0.57
C THR A 137 10.54 15.67 -1.30
N GLY A 138 11.25 16.60 -0.65
CA GLY A 138 11.72 17.84 -1.26
C GLY A 138 10.69 18.99 -1.30
N THR A 139 9.50 18.79 -0.75
CA THR A 139 8.49 19.84 -0.54
C THR A 139 7.68 19.55 0.73
N SER A 140 7.07 20.57 1.31
CA SER A 140 6.24 20.43 2.51
C SER A 140 4.91 21.21 2.45
N THR A 141 4.52 21.61 1.24
CA THR A 141 3.47 22.62 1.00
C THR A 141 2.35 22.15 0.09
N LEU A 142 2.40 20.92 -0.42
CA LEU A 142 1.41 20.41 -1.39
C LEU A 142 0.29 19.64 -0.68
N ASP A 143 0.65 18.53 -0.05
CA ASP A 143 -0.30 17.58 0.51
C ASP A 143 0.33 16.73 1.62
N CYS A 144 -0.55 16.03 2.34
CA CYS A 144 -0.18 14.88 3.15
C CYS A 144 -1.22 13.79 2.97
N SER A 145 -0.77 12.53 2.99
CA SER A 145 -1.65 11.38 2.83
C SER A 145 -1.48 10.38 3.95
N VAL A 146 -2.56 9.63 4.19
CA VAL A 146 -2.61 8.52 5.13
C VAL A 146 -3.20 7.33 4.42
N ALA A 147 -2.47 6.22 4.45
CA ALA A 147 -2.89 4.93 3.93
C ALA A 147 -3.12 3.98 5.11
N VAL A 148 -4.36 3.51 5.27
CA VAL A 148 -4.79 2.64 6.38
C VAL A 148 -4.94 1.21 5.90
N ASP A 149 -4.32 0.28 6.61
CA ASP A 149 -4.37 -1.16 6.35
C ASP A 149 -5.69 -1.76 6.81
N VAL A 150 -6.70 -1.80 5.94
CA VAL A 150 -8.06 -2.20 6.30
C VAL A 150 -8.38 -3.67 5.99
N SER A 151 -7.72 -4.25 4.98
CA SER A 151 -7.89 -5.64 4.55
C SER A 151 -6.64 -6.09 3.78
N ASP A 152 -6.43 -7.40 3.65
CA ASP A 152 -5.25 -7.94 2.98
C ASP A 152 -5.18 -7.48 1.52
N GLY A 153 -4.07 -6.81 1.16
CA GLY A 153 -3.87 -6.24 -0.17
C GLY A 153 -4.79 -5.06 -0.49
N GLN A 154 -5.46 -4.48 0.51
CA GLN A 154 -6.36 -3.35 0.35
C GLN A 154 -6.01 -2.24 1.34
N GLN A 155 -6.29 -1.00 0.98
CA GLN A 155 -6.07 0.14 1.87
C GLN A 155 -7.10 1.23 1.63
N LEU A 156 -7.50 1.90 2.72
CA LEU A 156 -8.16 3.18 2.63
C LEU A 156 -7.07 4.25 2.51
N TYR A 157 -7.02 4.95 1.39
CA TYR A 157 -6.09 6.06 1.20
C TYR A 157 -6.83 7.39 1.31
N VAL A 158 -6.30 8.31 2.11
CA VAL A 158 -6.86 9.65 2.31
C VAL A 158 -5.76 10.69 2.18
N ASP A 159 -5.88 11.62 1.25
CA ASP A 159 -5.02 12.80 1.18
C ASP A 159 -5.77 14.07 1.60
N PHE A 160 -5.00 15.08 1.99
CA PHE A 160 -5.48 16.43 2.23
C PHE A 160 -4.60 17.43 1.47
N SER A 161 -5.23 18.30 0.70
CA SER A 161 -4.56 19.37 -0.04
C SER A 161 -5.30 20.71 0.12
N PRO A 162 -4.64 21.74 0.71
CA PRO A 162 -5.15 23.10 0.73
C PRO A 162 -4.70 23.90 -0.50
N VAL A 163 -5.59 24.70 -1.07
CA VAL A 163 -5.30 25.63 -2.17
C VAL A 163 -5.63 27.05 -1.74
N GLY A 164 -4.65 27.94 -1.83
CA GLY A 164 -4.79 29.35 -1.46
C GLY A 164 -4.69 29.63 0.04
N GLN A 165 -4.23 28.66 0.83
CA GLN A 165 -3.90 28.82 2.24
C GLN A 165 -2.59 28.09 2.55
N GLU A 166 -1.67 28.78 3.23
CA GLU A 166 -0.50 28.12 3.80
C GLU A 166 -0.91 27.23 4.97
N SER A 167 -0.46 25.98 4.94
CA SER A 167 -0.62 25.02 6.03
C SER A 167 0.73 24.36 6.28
N SER A 168 1.07 24.12 7.54
CA SER A 168 2.25 23.31 7.85
C SER A 168 2.01 21.85 7.42
N GLN A 169 3.07 21.14 7.05
CA GLN A 169 2.99 19.70 6.75
C GLN A 169 2.29 18.92 7.85
N LYS A 170 2.57 19.24 9.12
CA LYS A 170 1.91 18.64 10.27
C LYS A 170 0.39 18.85 10.24
N GLN A 171 -0.09 20.08 10.00
CA GLN A 171 -1.52 20.34 9.92
C GLN A 171 -2.18 19.58 8.77
N MET A 172 -1.50 19.47 7.62
CA MET A 172 -2.01 18.68 6.50
C MET A 172 -2.16 17.20 6.87
N CYS A 173 -1.15 16.62 7.52
CA CYS A 173 -1.20 15.23 7.97
C CYS A 173 -2.24 15.00 9.07
N ASP A 174 -2.36 15.92 10.03
CA ASP A 174 -3.38 15.85 11.08
C ASP A 174 -4.79 15.87 10.46
N ASN A 175 -5.01 16.66 9.41
CA ASN A 175 -6.28 16.69 8.66
C ASN A 175 -6.55 15.39 7.91
N ALA A 176 -5.58 14.89 7.13
CA ALA A 176 -5.72 13.62 6.42
C ALA A 176 -6.01 12.46 7.38
N LYS A 177 -5.29 12.40 8.50
CA LYS A 177 -5.52 11.42 9.56
C LYS A 177 -6.93 11.55 10.14
N ARG A 178 -7.38 12.76 10.47
CA ARG A 178 -8.73 12.99 10.99
C ARG A 178 -9.82 12.52 10.02
N ALA A 179 -9.67 12.77 8.73
CA ALA A 179 -10.60 12.28 7.73
C ALA A 179 -10.61 10.75 7.64
N ALA A 180 -9.44 10.11 7.71
CA ALA A 180 -9.34 8.65 7.78
C ALA A 180 -10.00 8.07 9.04
N GLU A 181 -9.86 8.71 10.21
CA GLU A 181 -10.54 8.31 11.45
C GLU A 181 -12.06 8.35 11.29
N LEU A 182 -12.61 9.40 10.66
CA LEU A 182 -14.05 9.50 10.40
C LEU A 182 -14.52 8.46 9.38
N ALA A 183 -13.76 8.24 8.32
CA ALA A 183 -14.04 7.19 7.33
C ALA A 183 -14.13 5.80 7.99
N LEU A 184 -13.22 5.48 8.91
CA LEU A 184 -13.22 4.20 9.64
C LEU A 184 -14.42 4.02 10.57
N VAL A 185 -15.10 5.10 10.98
CA VAL A 185 -16.38 5.01 11.71
C VAL A 185 -17.51 4.55 10.78
N THR A 186 -17.49 4.98 9.52
CA THR A 186 -18.56 4.72 8.55
C THR A 186 -18.36 3.42 7.79
N LEU A 187 -17.13 3.10 7.40
CA LEU A 187 -16.81 1.93 6.58
C LEU A 187 -17.46 0.61 7.04
N PRO A 188 -17.52 0.26 8.34
CA PRO A 188 -18.18 -0.96 8.80
C PRO A 188 -19.65 -1.08 8.42
N THR A 189 -20.34 0.01 8.06
CA THR A 189 -21.73 0.00 7.60
C THR A 189 -21.87 -0.18 6.09
N LEU A 190 -20.76 -0.16 5.34
CA LEU A 190 -20.71 -0.21 3.88
C LEU A 190 -20.14 -1.52 3.34
N VAL A 191 -19.62 -2.39 4.21
CA VAL A 191 -18.91 -3.63 3.89
C VAL A 191 -19.60 -4.87 4.42
#